data_AF-A0A0T2YIK1-F1
#
_entry.id   AF-A0A0T2YIK1-F1
#
_cell.length_a   1.000
_cell.length_b   1.000
_cell.length_c   1.000
_cell.angle_alpha   90.00
_cell.angle_beta   90.00
_cell.angle_gamma   90.00
#
_symmetry.space_group_name_H-M   'P 1'
#
loop_
_entity.id
_entity.type
_entity.pdbx_description
1 polymer ?
#
loop_
_entity_poly.entity_id
_entity_poly.type
_entity_poly.pdbx_seq_one_letter_code
_entity_poly.pdbx_strand_id
1 'polypeptide(L)'
;MLSRTRKAYAKRVELPKKKDALTKGPLQLVLVTCDDSLKGKRDRTLLLFAWASGERRRSEVAAADVKFLNRPENHCRFWARRVSPCKPGCR
;
A
#
# COMPACT_ATOMS: atom_id res chain seq x y z
N MET A 1 9.05 22.48 -31.57
CA MET A 1 8.50 23.46 -30.60
C MET A 1 7.51 22.91 -29.56
N LEU A 2 7.05 21.64 -29.65
CA LEU A 2 6.03 21.06 -28.74
C LEU A 2 6.58 20.34 -27.49
N SER A 3 7.89 20.14 -27.38
CA SER A 3 8.50 19.44 -26.23
C SER A 3 8.61 20.31 -24.98
N ARG A 4 8.80 21.62 -25.17
CA ARG A 4 8.90 22.60 -24.07
C ARG A 4 7.55 22.87 -23.41
N THR A 5 6.46 22.85 -24.19
CA THR A 5 5.10 23.04 -23.68
C THR A 5 4.64 21.88 -22.80
N ARG A 6 4.95 20.61 -23.13
CA ARG A 6 4.63 19.46 -22.27
C ARG A 6 5.28 19.54 -20.88
N LYS A 7 6.55 19.96 -20.80
CA LYS A 7 7.26 20.13 -19.51
C LYS A 7 6.63 21.24 -18.65
N ALA A 8 6.17 22.32 -19.27
CA ALA A 8 5.50 23.42 -18.58
C ALA A 8 4.13 23.00 -18.02
N TYR A 9 3.35 22.21 -18.77
CA TYR A 9 2.07 21.67 -18.29
C TYR A 9 2.24 20.63 -17.18
N ALA A 10 3.25 19.75 -17.28
CA ALA A 10 3.55 18.76 -16.24
C ALA A 10 3.97 19.40 -14.89
N LYS A 11 4.53 20.62 -14.91
CA LYS A 11 4.81 21.39 -13.69
C LYS A 11 3.58 22.07 -13.07
N ARG A 12 2.50 22.26 -13.85
CA ARG A 12 1.24 22.88 -13.40
C ARG A 12 0.23 21.86 -12.86
N VAL A 13 0.39 20.59 -13.19
CA VAL A 13 -0.30 19.52 -12.48
C VAL A 13 0.28 19.51 -11.08
N GLU A 14 -0.56 19.81 -10.09
CA GLU A 14 -0.25 19.81 -8.67
C GLU A 14 0.60 18.58 -8.35
N LEU A 15 1.90 18.82 -8.09
CA LEU A 15 2.85 17.75 -7.79
C LEU A 15 2.23 16.94 -6.65
N PRO A 16 2.11 15.61 -6.76
CA PRO A 16 1.52 14.80 -5.71
C PRO A 16 2.29 15.09 -4.43
N LYS A 17 1.63 15.79 -3.50
CA LYS A 17 2.21 16.16 -2.20
C LYS A 17 2.71 14.86 -1.60
N LYS A 18 4.02 14.74 -1.44
CA LYS A 18 4.63 13.58 -0.79
C LYS A 18 3.98 13.48 0.58
N LYS A 19 3.13 12.48 0.77
CA LYS A 19 2.50 12.22 2.05
C LYS A 19 3.60 11.73 2.96
N ASP A 20 3.75 12.37 4.12
CA ASP A 20 4.74 11.97 5.09
C ASP A 20 4.55 10.50 5.44
N ALA A 21 5.66 9.80 5.63
CA ALA A 21 5.66 8.39 5.97
C ALA A 21 4.86 8.19 7.28
N LEU A 22 4.07 7.12 7.34
CA LEU A 22 3.27 6.81 8.50
C LEU A 22 4.20 6.46 9.69
N THR A 23 4.39 7.41 10.59
CA THR A 23 5.20 7.23 11.81
C THR A 23 4.44 6.39 12.86
N LYS A 24 5.16 5.85 13.85
CA LYS A 24 4.59 4.95 14.87
C LYS A 24 3.45 5.58 15.67
N GLY A 25 3.56 6.87 16.02
CA GLY A 25 2.56 7.62 16.79
C GLY A 25 1.19 7.67 16.11
N PRO A 26 1.07 8.21 14.88
CA PRO A 26 -0.21 8.24 14.17
C PRO A 26 -0.76 6.84 13.87
N LEU A 27 0.10 5.83 13.65
CA LEU A 27 -0.38 4.46 13.50
C LEU A 27 -1.09 3.96 14.76
N GLN A 28 -0.54 4.20 15.95
CA GLN A 28 -1.17 3.79 17.21
C GLN A 28 -2.53 4.46 17.40
N LEU A 29 -2.66 5.74 17.06
CA LEU A 29 -3.94 6.46 17.15
C LEU A 29 -5.00 5.82 16.24
N VAL A 30 -4.65 5.46 15.01
CA VAL A 30 -5.58 4.78 14.09
C VAL A 30 -5.95 3.40 14.63
N LEU A 31 -5.01 2.64 15.18
CA LEU A 31 -5.30 1.32 15.75
C LEU A 31 -6.25 1.39 16.95
N VAL A 32 -6.25 2.47 17.72
CA VAL A 32 -7.21 2.69 18.83
C VAL A 32 -8.64 2.90 18.30
N THR A 33 -8.80 3.43 17.09
CA THR A 33 -10.14 3.58 16.48
C THR A 33 -10.71 2.26 15.93
N CYS A 34 -9.92 1.18 15.89
CA CYS A 34 -10.38 -0.12 15.44
C CYS A 34 -11.05 -0.89 16.60
N ASP A 35 -12.39 -0.94 16.60
CA ASP A 35 -13.18 -1.68 17.58
C ASP A 35 -12.99 -3.21 17.49
N ASP A 36 -13.49 -3.95 18.49
CA ASP A 36 -13.43 -5.42 18.54
C ASP A 36 -14.49 -6.14 17.69
N SER A 37 -15.31 -5.38 16.94
CA SER A 37 -16.17 -5.93 15.89
C SER A 37 -15.34 -6.67 14.83
N LEU A 38 -15.95 -7.62 14.11
CA LEU A 38 -15.29 -8.35 13.01
C LEU A 38 -14.66 -7.40 11.99
N LYS A 39 -15.31 -6.26 11.72
CA LYS A 39 -14.79 -5.21 10.83
C LYS A 39 -13.53 -4.55 11.41
N GLY A 40 -13.58 -4.15 12.68
CA GLY A 40 -12.44 -3.50 13.33
C GLY A 40 -11.24 -4.44 13.50
N LYS A 41 -11.45 -5.72 13.81
CA LYS A 41 -10.38 -6.74 13.81
C LYS A 41 -9.73 -6.92 12.43
N ARG A 42 -10.54 -6.90 11.36
CA ARG A 42 -10.03 -6.94 9.98
C ARG A 42 -9.18 -5.71 9.67
N ASP A 43 -9.70 -4.52 9.94
CA ASP A 43 -9.01 -3.26 9.62
C ASP A 43 -7.70 -3.13 10.42
N ARG A 44 -7.72 -3.52 11.70
CA ARG A 44 -6.53 -3.62 12.55
C ARG A 44 -5.48 -4.57 11.97
N THR A 45 -5.90 -5.75 11.53
CA THR A 45 -5.01 -6.75 10.92
C THR A 45 -4.42 -6.22 9.62
N LEU A 46 -5.22 -5.58 8.76
CA LEU A 46 -4.76 -5.00 7.50
C LEU A 46 -3.75 -3.87 7.72
N LEU A 47 -4.00 -2.98 8.69
CA LEU A 47 -3.08 -1.90 9.05
C LEU A 47 -1.74 -2.43 9.55
N LEU A 48 -1.76 -3.39 10.48
CA LEU A 48 -0.55 -3.99 11.02
C LEU A 48 0.21 -4.80 9.97
N PHE A 49 -0.51 -5.54 9.11
CA PHE A 49 0.09 -6.30 8.01
C PHE A 49 0.77 -5.38 6.99
N ALA A 50 0.10 -4.30 6.57
CA ALA A 50 0.67 -3.33 5.63
C ALA A 50 1.91 -2.63 6.21
N TRP A 51 1.89 -2.32 7.51
CA TRP A 51 3.01 -1.69 8.20
C TRP A 51 4.20 -2.64 8.38
N ALA A 52 3.97 -3.86 8.88
CA ALA A 52 5.01 -4.86 9.12
C ALA A 52 5.65 -5.39 7.81
N SER A 53 4.92 -5.38 6.70
CA SER A 53 5.40 -5.83 5.40
C SER A 53 6.29 -4.82 4.65
N GLY A 54 6.57 -3.65 5.26
CA GLY A 54 7.48 -2.64 4.72
C GLY A 54 6.82 -1.63 3.78
N GLU A 55 5.62 -1.15 4.12
CA GLU A 55 4.88 -0.15 3.35
C GLU A 55 4.54 -0.63 1.93
N ARG A 56 3.81 -1.75 1.87
CA ARG A 56 3.30 -2.30 0.61
C ARG A 56 2.25 -1.38 -0.01
N ARG A 57 2.22 -1.31 -1.34
CA ARG A 57 1.19 -0.55 -2.07
C ARG A 57 -0.19 -1.12 -1.74
N ARG A 58 -1.22 -0.25 -1.71
CA ARG A 58 -2.61 -0.64 -1.43
C ARG A 58 -3.11 -1.82 -2.27
N SER A 59 -2.73 -1.89 -3.55
CA SER A 59 -3.08 -3.00 -4.44
C SER A 59 -2.38 -4.31 -4.11
N GLU A 60 -1.17 -4.27 -3.54
CA GLU A 60 -0.46 -5.47 -3.08
C GLU A 60 -1.07 -6.01 -1.79
N VAL A 61 -1.45 -5.12 -0.87
CA VAL A 61 -2.15 -5.48 0.37
C VAL A 61 -3.52 -6.07 0.07
N ALA A 62 -4.26 -5.49 -0.90
CA ALA A 62 -5.57 -6.00 -1.30
C ALA A 62 -5.51 -7.36 -1.99
N ALA A 63 -4.43 -7.65 -2.74
CA ALA A 63 -4.20 -8.93 -3.38
C ALA A 63 -3.51 -9.96 -2.47
N ALA A 64 -3.31 -9.64 -1.18
CA ALA A 64 -2.62 -10.52 -0.27
C ALA A 64 -3.49 -11.74 0.09
N ASP A 65 -2.97 -12.94 -0.17
CA ASP A 65 -3.62 -14.21 0.10
C ASP A 65 -2.73 -15.05 1.02
N VAL A 66 -3.31 -15.76 1.98
CA VAL A 66 -2.61 -16.55 3.01
C VAL A 66 -1.68 -17.58 2.38
N LYS A 67 -2.00 -18.05 1.17
CA LYS A 67 -1.18 -18.98 0.38
C LYS A 67 0.23 -18.48 0.08
N PHE A 68 0.45 -17.17 0.12
CA PHE A 68 1.76 -16.56 -0.13
C PHE A 68 2.52 -16.19 1.16
N LEU A 69 1.99 -16.58 2.32
CA LEU A 69 2.65 -16.40 3.59
C LEU A 69 3.63 -17.56 3.81
N ASN A 70 4.92 -17.26 3.81
CA ASN A 70 5.94 -18.20 4.25
C ASN A 70 6.39 -17.79 5.65
N ARG A 71 6.48 -18.75 6.58
CA ARG A 71 6.97 -18.54 7.93
C ARG A 71 8.30 -19.28 8.11
N PRO A 72 9.43 -18.73 7.63
CA PRO A 72 10.72 -19.15 8.15
C PRO A 72 10.79 -18.86 9.65
N GLU A 73 11.55 -19.70 10.35
CA GLU A 73 11.65 -19.91 11.80
C GLU A 73 11.44 -18.68 12.70
N ASN A 74 11.86 -17.47 12.27
CA ASN A 74 11.74 -16.23 13.05
C ASN A 74 11.21 -15.01 12.29
N HIS A 75 10.79 -15.14 11.03
CA HIS A 75 10.29 -14.03 10.23
C HIS A 75 9.12 -14.44 9.34
N CYS A 76 8.00 -13.73 9.37
CA CYS A 76 6.96 -13.91 8.35
C CYS A 76 7.36 -13.18 7.06
N ARG A 77 7.67 -13.90 5.99
CA ARG A 77 7.94 -13.32 4.67
C ARG A 77 6.71 -13.47 3.80
N PHE A 78 6.18 -12.34 3.35
CA PHE A 78 5.05 -12.29 2.41
C PHE A 78 5.53 -11.96 1.00
N TRP A 79 5.18 -12.81 0.03
CA TRP A 79 5.41 -12.55 -1.39
C TRP A 79 4.11 -12.14 -2.07
N ALA A 80 3.96 -10.86 -2.41
CA ALA A 80 2.82 -10.43 -3.21
C ALA A 80 2.95 -10.99 -4.63
N ARG A 81 1.84 -11.48 -5.20
CA ARG A 81 1.76 -11.78 -6.63
C ARG A 81 2.09 -10.49 -7.38
N ARG A 82 3.14 -10.51 -8.21
CA ARG A 82 3.40 -9.41 -9.14
C ARG A 82 2.18 -9.34 -10.05
N VAL A 83 1.34 -8.31 -9.89
CA VAL A 83 0.26 -8.04 -10.83
C VAL A 83 0.96 -7.79 -12.16
N SER A 84 0.81 -8.74 -13.09
CA SER A 84 1.33 -8.59 -14.45
C SER A 84 0.88 -7.22 -14.96
N PRO A 85 1.76 -6.42 -15.60
CA PRO A 85 1.31 -5.18 -16.22
C PRO A 85 0.13 -5.53 -17.13
N CYS A 86 -0.99 -4.81 -16.98
CA CYS A 86 -2.07 -4.87 -17.96
C CYS A 86 -1.42 -4.60 -19.32
N LYS A 87 -1.46 -5.59 -20.23
CA LYS A 87 -0.91 -5.39 -21.57
C LYS A 87 -1.67 -4.22 -22.20
N PRO A 88 -0.99 -3.30 -22.90
CA PRO A 88 -1.68 -2.20 -23.57
C PRO A 88 -2.65 -2.82 -24.60
N GLY A 89 -3.96 -2.66 -24.37
CA GLY A 89 -5.01 -3.19 -25.24
C GLY A 89 -6.13 -3.99 -24.57
N CYS A 90 -6.05 -4.31 -23.27
CA CYS A 90 -7.22 -4.83 -22.55
C CYS A 90 -8.15 -3.66 -22.21
N ARG A 91 -9.22 -3.57 -23.00
CA ARG A 91 -10.32 -2.62 -22.87
C ARG A 91 -11.14 -2.90 -21.60
#